data_AF-A0A955SLG9-F1
#
_entry.id   AF-A0A955SLG9-F1
#
_cell.length_a   1.000
_cell.length_b   1.000
_cell.length_c   1.000
_cell.angle_alpha   90.00
_cell.angle_beta   90.00
_cell.angle_gamma   90.00
#
_symmetry.space_group_name_H-M   'P 1'
#
loop_
_entity.id
_entity.type
_entity.pdbx_description
1 polymer ?
#
loop_
_entity_poly.entity_id
_entity_poly.type
_entity_poly.pdbx_seq_one_letter_code
_entity_poly.pdbx_strand_id
1 'polypeptide(L)'
;MIWYDRRLDPANNFTWDRFTIISKDGGLNFAPNIRIGDVSSPVSQNNPHFDGVALCYHGDYDQIAIGKGNAHIIWSDDRRVLGAGPDPNLFHDRLMIH
;
A
#
# COMPACT_ATOMS: atom_id res chain seq x y z
N MET A 1 -0.91 -10.65 6.31
CA MET A 1 -0.65 -9.27 6.81
C MET A 1 -0.24 -8.41 5.63
N ILE A 2 -0.60 -7.13 5.63
CA ILE A 2 -0.15 -6.14 4.64
C ILE A 2 0.53 -4.97 5.34
N TRP A 3 1.50 -4.34 4.67
CA TRP A 3 2.21 -3.17 5.20
C TRP A 3 2.81 -2.33 4.08
N TYR A 4 3.08 -1.05 4.42
CA TYR A 4 3.86 -0.12 3.60
C TYR A 4 5.36 -0.27 3.90
N ASP A 5 6.19 -0.25 2.85
CA ASP A 5 7.62 -0.45 2.94
C ASP A 5 8.35 0.39 1.90
N ARG A 6 9.52 0.94 2.27
CA ARG A 6 10.34 1.78 1.40
C ARG A 6 11.61 1.08 0.90
N ARG A 7 11.71 -0.25 1.08
CA ARG A 7 12.88 -1.04 0.66
C ARG A 7 13.27 -0.91 -0.81
N LEU A 8 12.32 -0.52 -1.68
CA LEU A 8 12.56 -0.30 -3.11
C LEU A 8 13.04 1.12 -3.43
N ASP A 9 13.05 2.03 -2.44
CA ASP A 9 13.58 3.39 -2.55
C ASP A 9 14.57 3.72 -1.42
N PRO A 10 15.67 2.94 -1.29
CA PRO A 10 16.63 3.12 -0.20
C PRO A 10 17.44 4.42 -0.30
N ALA A 11 17.52 5.01 -1.50
CA ALA A 11 18.31 6.21 -1.75
C ALA A 11 17.56 7.51 -1.42
N ASN A 12 16.28 7.62 -1.82
CA ASN A 12 15.50 8.85 -1.62
C ASN A 12 14.61 8.79 -0.39
N ASN A 13 14.19 7.57 0.02
CA ASN A 13 13.28 7.35 1.15
C ASN A 13 11.99 8.19 1.03
N PHE A 14 11.46 8.32 -0.18
CA PHE A 14 10.34 9.21 -0.47
C PHE A 14 9.13 8.44 -1.01
N THR A 15 9.36 7.42 -1.84
CA THR A 15 8.31 6.56 -2.37
C THR A 15 8.13 5.31 -1.51
N TRP A 16 6.94 4.70 -1.59
CA TRP A 16 6.62 3.49 -0.84
C TRP A 16 5.86 2.47 -1.67
N ASP A 17 6.00 1.22 -1.25
CA ASP A 17 5.36 0.06 -1.85
C ASP A 17 4.56 -0.70 -0.80
N ARG A 18 3.61 -1.51 -1.27
CA ARG A 18 2.80 -2.36 -0.40
C ARG A 18 3.31 -3.78 -0.53
N PHE A 19 3.40 -4.47 0.61
CA PHE A 19 3.80 -5.86 0.64
C PHE A 19 2.82 -6.68 1.47
N THR A 20 2.72 -7.96 1.13
CA THR A 20 1.98 -8.96 1.89
C THR A 20 2.85 -10.15 2.22
N ILE A 21 2.43 -10.84 3.27
CA ILE A 21 3.01 -12.09 3.71
C ILE A 21 1.90 -13.02 4.21
N ILE A 22 2.05 -14.30 3.89
CA ILE A 22 1.08 -15.34 4.21
C ILE A 22 1.73 -16.31 5.19
N SER A 23 0.98 -16.61 6.25
CA SER A 23 1.22 -17.76 7.13
C SER A 23 0.02 -18.68 7.03
N LYS A 24 0.28 -20.00 7.03
CA LYS A 24 -0.74 -21.06 7.01
C LYS A 24 -0.84 -21.83 8.33
N ASP A 25 -0.02 -21.46 9.31
CA ASP A 25 0.18 -22.18 10.56
C ASP A 25 -0.01 -21.25 11.77
N GLY A 26 -0.96 -20.32 11.67
CA GLY A 26 -1.31 -19.41 12.76
C GLY A 26 -0.26 -18.35 13.07
N GLY A 27 0.65 -18.06 12.12
CA GLY A 27 1.72 -17.06 12.28
C GLY A 27 3.04 -17.64 12.78
N LEU A 28 3.21 -18.97 12.79
CA LEU A 28 4.47 -19.60 13.23
C LEU A 28 5.56 -19.50 12.16
N ASN A 29 5.19 -19.74 10.89
CA ASN A 29 6.06 -19.56 9.75
C ASN A 29 5.40 -18.65 8.71
N PHE A 30 6.23 -17.93 7.98
CA PHE A 30 5.81 -17.00 6.95
C PHE A 30 6.50 -17.31 5.63
N ALA A 31 5.71 -17.28 4.55
CA ALA A 31 6.25 -17.35 3.19
C ALA A 31 7.08 -16.09 2.85
N PRO A 32 7.85 -16.08 1.75
CA PRO A 32 8.50 -14.87 1.27
C PRO A 32 7.51 -13.72 1.05
N ASN A 33 7.98 -12.48 1.26
CA ASN A 33 7.19 -11.27 1.03
C ASN A 33 6.80 -11.15 -0.45
N ILE A 34 5.57 -10.71 -0.70
CA ILE A 34 5.03 -10.48 -2.04
C ILE A 34 4.72 -8.99 -2.18
N ARG A 35 5.19 -8.33 -3.23
CA ARG A 35 4.79 -6.95 -3.55
C ARG A 35 3.34 -6.93 -4.04
N ILE A 36 2.56 -6.00 -3.53
CA ILE A 36 1.17 -5.75 -3.95
C ILE A 36 1.17 -4.50 -4.83
N GLY A 37 0.52 -4.62 -5.99
CA GLY A 37 0.56 -3.59 -7.02
C GLY A 37 1.86 -3.58 -7.81
N ASP A 38 1.84 -2.79 -8.86
CA ASP A 38 2.84 -2.72 -9.92
C ASP A 38 3.72 -1.46 -9.87
N VAL A 39 3.29 -0.43 -9.13
CA VAL A 39 3.99 0.85 -9.03
C VAL A 39 4.21 1.30 -7.58
N SER A 40 5.35 1.96 -7.38
CA SER A 40 5.68 2.67 -6.14
C SER A 40 4.84 3.94 -6.04
N SER A 41 4.31 4.21 -4.85
CA SER A 41 3.53 5.41 -4.58
C SER A 41 4.46 6.58 -4.28
N PRO A 42 4.21 7.78 -4.85
CA PRO A 42 4.75 9.02 -4.33
C PRO A 42 4.04 9.44 -3.04
N VAL A 43 4.44 10.57 -2.47
CA VAL A 43 3.67 11.31 -1.46
C VAL A 43 2.73 12.30 -2.16
N SER A 44 1.45 12.28 -1.81
CA SER A 44 0.48 13.30 -2.21
C SER A 44 0.95 14.69 -1.80
N GLN A 45 0.86 15.64 -2.74
CA GLN A 45 1.20 17.05 -2.54
C GLN A 45 -0.02 17.99 -2.59
N ASN A 46 -1.21 17.41 -2.73
CA ASN A 46 -2.45 18.16 -2.92
C ASN A 46 -3.06 18.60 -1.58
N ASN A 47 -3.52 19.85 -1.47
CA ASN A 47 -4.35 20.34 -0.34
C ASN A 47 -5.79 19.77 -0.47
N PRO A 48 -6.45 19.23 0.59
CA PRO A 48 -6.18 19.29 2.04
C PRO A 48 -5.22 18.24 2.59
N HIS A 49 -4.61 17.40 1.76
CA HIS A 49 -3.67 16.38 2.23
C HIS A 49 -2.27 16.95 2.55
N PHE A 50 -2.17 18.28 2.46
CA PHE A 50 -1.10 19.20 2.90
C PHE A 50 -1.71 20.35 3.75
N ASP A 51 -2.76 20.07 4.54
CA ASP A 51 -3.57 21.04 5.33
C ASP A 51 -2.85 21.73 6.51
N GLY A 52 -1.51 21.68 6.55
CA GLY A 52 -0.73 22.30 7.62
C GLY A 52 -0.72 21.54 8.95
N VAL A 53 -1.36 20.37 9.04
CA VAL A 53 -1.20 19.45 10.18
C VAL A 53 0.09 18.63 10.02
N ALA A 54 0.42 18.22 8.79
CA ALA A 54 1.72 17.65 8.41
C ALA A 54 2.01 17.89 6.91
N LEU A 55 3.27 18.09 6.56
CA LEU A 55 3.72 18.36 5.18
C LEU A 55 3.66 17.14 4.24
N CYS A 56 3.00 16.03 4.60
CA CYS A 56 2.98 14.76 3.86
C CYS A 56 1.86 13.85 4.42
N TYR A 57 0.64 14.35 4.64
CA TYR A 57 -0.39 13.55 5.31
C TYR A 57 -1.10 12.60 4.33
N HIS A 58 -0.82 11.30 4.46
CA HIS A 58 -1.55 10.20 3.81
C HIS A 58 -2.18 9.33 4.92
N GLY A 59 -3.48 9.04 4.80
CA GLY A 59 -4.17 8.14 5.71
C GLY A 59 -4.14 6.71 5.21
N ASP A 60 -3.83 5.75 6.09
CA ASP A 60 -3.75 4.34 5.75
C ASP A 60 -5.16 3.72 5.72
N TYR A 61 -5.72 3.51 4.53
CA TYR A 61 -6.99 2.80 4.35
C TYR A 61 -6.75 1.39 3.82
N ASP A 62 -6.28 0.53 4.71
CA ASP A 62 -5.86 -0.83 4.41
C ASP A 62 -6.87 -1.86 4.93
N GLN A 63 -7.35 -2.74 4.06
CA GLN A 63 -8.22 -3.85 4.48
C GLN A 63 -7.96 -5.10 3.66
N ILE A 64 -8.13 -6.25 4.33
CA ILE A 64 -8.08 -7.57 3.71
C ILE A 64 -9.41 -8.28 3.96
N ALA A 65 -10.05 -8.75 2.90
CA ALA A 65 -11.17 -9.69 2.98
C ALA A 65 -10.75 -11.03 2.36
N ILE A 66 -11.00 -12.13 3.06
CA ILE A 66 -10.57 -13.48 2.63
C ILE A 66 -11.79 -14.38 2.48
N GLY A 67 -11.85 -15.10 1.36
CA GLY A 67 -12.89 -16.10 1.12
C GLY A 67 -12.62 -16.91 -0.14
N LYS A 68 -13.09 -18.17 -0.17
CA LYS A 68 -13.00 -19.06 -1.35
C LYS A 68 -11.59 -19.12 -1.97
N GLY A 69 -10.55 -19.20 -1.14
CA GLY A 69 -9.15 -19.28 -1.60
C GLY A 69 -8.59 -17.98 -2.19
N ASN A 70 -9.20 -16.83 -1.93
CA ASN A 70 -8.73 -15.53 -2.40
C ASN A 70 -8.63 -14.53 -1.25
N ALA A 71 -7.60 -13.69 -1.28
CA ALA A 71 -7.51 -12.45 -0.51
C ALA A 71 -7.82 -11.28 -1.45
N HIS A 72 -8.81 -10.48 -1.09
CA HIS A 72 -9.08 -9.18 -1.68
C HIS A 72 -8.45 -8.13 -0.79
N ILE A 73 -7.51 -7.39 -1.35
CA ILE A 73 -6.69 -6.43 -0.62
C ILE A 73 -7.02 -5.06 -1.18
N ILE A 74 -7.37 -4.13 -0.30
CA ILE A 74 -7.46 -2.71 -0.62
C ILE A 74 -6.41 -1.95 0.17
N TRP A 75 -5.89 -0.91 -0.44
CA TRP A 75 -4.93 0.01 0.17
C TRP A 75 -5.10 1.40 -0.45
N SER A 76 -4.59 2.40 0.24
CA SER A 76 -4.49 3.76 -0.26
C SER A 76 -3.11 4.02 -0.86
N ASP A 77 -3.05 4.70 -1.99
CA ASP A 77 -1.80 5.25 -2.52
C ASP A 77 -2.03 6.47 -3.41
N ASP A 78 -0.94 7.20 -3.70
CA ASP A 78 -0.99 8.50 -4.33
C ASP A 78 -0.55 8.44 -5.81
N ARG A 79 -0.49 7.25 -6.42
CA ARG A 79 0.11 7.07 -7.76
C ARG A 79 -0.60 7.87 -8.86
N ARG A 80 -1.87 8.21 -8.65
CA ARG A 80 -2.69 8.92 -9.64
C ARG A 80 -2.47 10.41 -9.48
N VAL A 81 -2.18 11.08 -10.60
CA VAL A 81 -2.07 12.53 -10.63
C VAL A 81 -3.40 13.10 -11.07
N LEU A 82 -4.08 13.79 -10.16
CA LEU A 82 -5.30 14.56 -10.44
C LEU A 82 -5.03 16.03 -10.09
N GLY A 83 -5.19 16.91 -11.07
CA GLY A 83 -4.95 18.34 -10.87
C GLY A 83 -3.47 18.67 -10.64
N ALA A 84 -3.14 19.20 -9.46
CA ALA A 84 -1.86 19.82 -9.17
C ALA A 84 -0.75 18.84 -8.74
N GLY A 85 -1.06 17.55 -8.57
CA GLY A 85 -0.09 16.60 -8.05
C GLY A 85 -0.66 15.21 -7.79
N PRO A 86 0.17 14.32 -7.22
CA PRO A 86 -0.25 13.00 -6.78
C PRO A 86 -1.41 13.10 -5.78
N ASP A 87 -2.40 12.22 -5.93
CA ASP A 87 -3.69 12.30 -5.26
C ASP A 87 -4.05 10.97 -4.58
N PRO A 88 -4.46 10.99 -3.30
CA PRO A 88 -4.74 9.77 -2.54
C PRO A 88 -5.98 9.07 -3.07
N ASN A 89 -5.81 7.85 -3.54
CA ASN A 89 -6.86 7.02 -4.11
C ASN A 89 -6.85 5.61 -3.49
N LEU A 90 -7.98 4.92 -3.57
CA LEU A 90 -8.09 3.52 -3.17
C LEU A 90 -7.83 2.60 -4.35
N PHE A 91 -7.01 1.58 -4.10
CA PHE A 91 -6.68 0.54 -5.06
C PHE A 91 -7.05 -0.83 -4.53
N HIS A 92 -7.18 -1.78 -5.45
CA HIS A 92 -7.58 -3.14 -5.16
C HIS A 92 -6.69 -4.12 -5.92
N ASP A 93 -6.36 -5.23 -5.27
CA ASP A 93 -5.75 -6.40 -5.90
C ASP A 93 -6.32 -7.68 -5.30
N ARG A 94 -6.20 -8.78 -6.05
CA ARG A 94 -6.64 -10.11 -5.65
C ARG A 94 -5.46 -11.08 -5.68
N LEU A 95 -5.17 -11.66 -4.53
CA LEU A 95 -4.18 -12.72 -4.39
C LEU A 95 -4.86 -14.07 -4.21
N MET A 96 -4.47 -15.07 -5.00
CA MET A 96 -4.90 -16.45 -4.77
C MET A 96 -4.12 -17.05 -3.59
N ILE A 97 -4.85 -17.71 -2.69
CA ILE A 97 -4.32 -18.39 -1.51
C ILE A 97 -4.57 -19.88 -1.69
N HIS A 98 -3.59 -20.57 -2.28
CA HIS A 98 -3.47 -22.03 -2.24
C HIS A 98 -2.81 -22.44 -0.94
#